data_AF-A0AAE1BED1-F1
#
_entry.id   AF-A0AAE1BED1-F1
#
_cell.length_a   1.000
_cell.length_b   1.000
_cell.length_c   1.000
_cell.angle_alpha   90.00
_cell.angle_beta   90.00
_cell.angle_gamma   90.00
#
_symmetry.space_group_name_H-M   'P 1'
#
loop_
_entity.id
_entity.type
_entity.pdbx_description
1 polymer ?
#
loop_
_entity_poly.entity_id
_entity_poly.type
_entity_poly.pdbx_seq_one_letter_code
_entity_poly.pdbx_strand_id
1 'polypeptide(L)'
;GLDAGGVPLLQFKFRVQFYVETHLLLRDDLSRLHYYLQLRENVLQYNQPINEEAAFLLASYALQADLGDYCEDRHHGQYFDYNLYFPQWVVERVGVSYVLDHTPPMHRDNLGLTQGEAHAQYIREASQQEASHNLHLYRLRYKKHDPTPQVVTAICARGLDIYEEESGPLQSTRKLICAFNWSTIGKLSFE
;
A
#
# COMPACT_ATOMS: atom_id res chain seq x y z
N GLY A 1 -14.14 16.70 -23.05
CA GLY A 1 -15.61 16.70 -23.12
C GLY A 1 -16.14 15.58 -22.25
N LEU A 2 -17.42 15.64 -21.88
CA LEU A 2 -18.13 14.54 -21.21
C LEU A 2 -18.90 13.74 -22.28
N ASP A 3 -19.17 12.46 -22.03
CA ASP A 3 -20.12 11.68 -22.82
C ASP A 3 -21.58 12.04 -22.46
N ALA A 4 -22.55 11.36 -23.09
CA ALA A 4 -23.98 11.58 -22.84
C ALA A 4 -24.40 11.25 -21.38
N GLY A 5 -23.58 10.52 -20.63
CA GLY A 5 -23.79 10.19 -19.22
C GLY A 5 -23.07 11.14 -18.24
N GLY A 6 -22.42 12.20 -18.74
CA GLY A 6 -21.67 13.12 -17.89
C GLY A 6 -20.31 12.59 -17.43
N VAL A 7 -19.83 11.49 -18.02
CA VAL A 7 -18.53 10.89 -17.70
C VAL A 7 -17.44 11.52 -18.58
N PRO A 8 -16.25 11.83 -18.04
CA PRO A 8 -15.14 12.33 -18.86
C PRO A 8 -14.81 11.39 -20.02
N LEU A 9 -14.78 11.93 -21.25
CA LEU A 9 -14.41 11.17 -22.46
C LEU A 9 -12.99 10.60 -22.38
N LEU A 10 -12.11 11.25 -21.60
CA LEU A 10 -10.74 10.84 -21.34
C LEU A 10 -10.43 11.12 -19.87
N GLN A 11 -9.92 10.11 -19.16
CA GLN A 11 -9.44 10.23 -17.80
C GLN A 11 -7.95 9.87 -17.76
N PHE A 12 -7.12 10.84 -17.39
CA PHE A 12 -5.70 10.62 -17.14
C PHE A 12 -5.49 10.47 -15.63
N LYS A 13 -4.65 9.49 -15.24
CA LYS A 13 -4.25 9.29 -13.85
C LYS A 13 -2.76 9.54 -13.73
N PHE A 14 -2.38 10.49 -12.89
CA PHE A 14 -0.99 10.65 -12.49
C PHE A 14 -0.65 9.56 -11.46
N ARG A 15 0.32 8.70 -11.78
CA ARG A 15 0.66 7.49 -11.03
C ARG A 15 2.18 7.34 -10.93
N VAL A 16 2.65 6.66 -9.89
CA VAL A 16 4.05 6.27 -9.80
C VAL A 16 4.33 5.13 -10.78
N GLN A 17 5.16 5.42 -11.78
CA GLN A 17 5.59 4.41 -12.75
C GLN A 17 6.80 3.61 -12.25
N PHE A 18 7.74 4.27 -11.56
CA PHE A 18 8.97 3.65 -11.07
C PHE A 18 9.08 3.86 -9.55
N TYR A 19 9.06 2.76 -8.81
CA TYR A 19 9.31 2.78 -7.37
C TYR A 19 10.81 2.87 -7.08
N VAL A 20 11.18 3.41 -5.91
CA VAL A 20 12.58 3.58 -5.50
C VAL A 20 13.01 2.46 -4.55
N GLU A 21 14.31 2.13 -4.54
CA GLU A 21 14.86 1.11 -3.64
C GLU A 21 14.79 1.52 -2.16
N THR A 22 14.94 2.82 -1.88
CA THR A 22 14.87 3.37 -0.53
C THR A 22 14.07 4.66 -0.53
N HIS A 23 13.21 4.82 0.48
CA HIS A 23 12.40 6.01 0.70
C HIS A 23 13.24 7.27 0.89
N LEU A 24 14.51 7.13 1.30
CA LEU A 24 15.45 8.24 1.49
C LEU A 24 15.81 8.99 0.20
N LEU A 25 15.51 8.41 -0.97
CA LEU A 25 15.71 9.08 -2.27
C LEU A 25 14.62 10.14 -2.56
N LEU A 26 13.48 10.10 -1.85
CA LEU A 26 12.36 11.02 -2.05
C LEU A 26 12.55 12.34 -1.27
N ARG A 27 13.47 13.18 -1.77
CA ARG A 27 13.84 14.45 -1.12
C ARG A 27 12.83 15.58 -1.31
N ASP A 28 12.21 15.63 -2.49
CA ASP A 28 11.22 16.63 -2.84
C ASP A 28 9.86 16.31 -2.21
N ASP A 29 9.20 17.32 -1.64
CA ASP A 29 7.95 17.15 -0.89
C ASP A 29 6.78 16.71 -1.75
N LEU A 30 6.68 17.22 -2.99
CA LEU A 30 5.62 16.85 -3.92
C LEU A 30 5.79 15.42 -4.41
N SER A 31 7.02 15.03 -4.74
CA SER A 31 7.37 13.66 -5.11
C SER A 31 7.05 12.69 -3.97
N ARG A 32 7.41 13.05 -2.73
CA ARG A 32 7.10 12.26 -1.53
C ARG A 32 5.59 12.14 -1.30
N LEU A 33 4.84 13.23 -1.43
CA LEU A 33 3.38 13.23 -1.32
C LEU A 33 2.74 12.27 -2.34
N HIS A 34 3.08 12.37 -3.63
CA HIS A 34 2.50 11.51 -4.65
C HIS A 34 2.88 10.03 -4.47
N TYR A 35 4.09 9.76 -3.97
CA TYR A 35 4.52 8.41 -3.63
C TYR A 35 3.72 7.86 -2.44
N TYR A 36 3.54 8.65 -1.38
CA TYR A 36 2.69 8.32 -0.24
C TYR A 36 1.26 7.99 -0.68
N LEU A 37 0.65 8.85 -1.50
CA LEU A 37 -0.72 8.64 -1.99
C LEU A 37 -0.85 7.36 -2.82
N GLN A 38 0.15 7.05 -3.65
CA GLN A 38 0.18 5.79 -4.41
C GLN A 38 0.25 4.59 -3.46
N LEU A 39 1.14 4.61 -2.47
CA LEU A 39 1.25 3.49 -1.53
C LEU A 39 0.01 3.32 -0.67
N ARG A 40 -0.63 4.42 -0.24
CA ARG A 40 -1.91 4.36 0.48
C ARG A 40 -3.00 3.70 -0.35
N GLU A 41 -3.09 4.04 -1.64
CA GLU A 41 -4.01 3.35 -2.55
C GLU A 41 -3.68 1.87 -2.67
N ASN A 42 -2.39 1.52 -2.79
CA ASN A 42 -1.94 0.14 -2.92
C ASN A 42 -2.29 -0.71 -1.68
N VAL A 43 -2.07 -0.18 -0.48
CA VAL A 43 -2.40 -0.83 0.80
C VAL A 43 -3.90 -1.13 0.88
N LEU A 44 -4.74 -0.16 0.51
CA LEU A 44 -6.20 -0.31 0.58
C LEU A 44 -6.77 -1.23 -0.52
N GLN A 45 -6.20 -1.22 -1.73
CA GLN A 45 -6.80 -1.88 -2.89
C GLN A 45 -6.18 -3.24 -3.26
N TYR A 46 -4.87 -3.43 -3.12
CA TYR A 46 -4.18 -4.56 -3.76
C TYR A 46 -4.11 -5.83 -2.92
N ASN A 47 -4.78 -5.84 -1.77
CA ASN A 47 -4.88 -6.96 -0.83
C ASN A 47 -3.53 -7.66 -0.63
N GLN A 48 -2.45 -6.87 -0.59
CA GLN A 48 -1.14 -7.42 -0.32
C GLN A 48 -1.11 -7.88 1.12
N PRO A 49 -0.41 -8.99 1.41
CA PRO A 49 -0.19 -9.41 2.79
C PRO A 49 0.47 -8.27 3.55
N ILE A 50 -0.20 -7.80 4.59
CA ILE A 50 0.35 -6.90 5.60
C ILE A 50 -0.05 -7.49 6.96
N ASN A 51 0.82 -7.36 7.96
CA ASN A 51 0.44 -7.77 9.31
C ASN A 51 -0.46 -6.69 9.96
N GLU A 52 -1.15 -7.06 11.03
CA GLU A 52 -2.09 -6.15 11.71
C GLU A 52 -1.36 -4.92 12.27
N GLU A 53 -0.22 -5.11 12.94
CA GLU A 53 0.58 -4.05 13.55
C GLU A 53 0.99 -2.96 12.54
N ALA A 54 1.51 -3.37 11.38
CA ALA A 54 1.87 -2.48 10.29
C ALA A 54 0.64 -1.74 9.73
N ALA A 55 -0.53 -2.40 9.63
CA ALA A 55 -1.75 -1.73 9.20
C ALA A 55 -2.15 -0.60 10.17
N PHE A 56 -2.03 -0.82 11.48
CA PHE A 56 -2.29 0.20 12.49
C PHE A 56 -1.25 1.34 12.45
N LEU A 57 0.04 1.04 12.25
CA LEU A 57 1.07 2.06 12.07
C LEU A 57 0.80 2.92 10.83
N LEU A 58 0.47 2.29 9.70
CA LEU A 58 0.11 3.01 8.48
C LEU A 58 -1.11 3.90 8.68
N ALA A 59 -2.15 3.40 9.36
CA ALA A 59 -3.33 4.19 9.68
C ALA A 59 -2.99 5.39 10.59
N SER A 60 -2.13 5.21 11.60
CA SER A 60 -1.74 6.29 12.50
C SER A 60 -0.92 7.37 11.81
N TYR A 61 0.01 7.00 10.92
CA TYR A 61 0.76 7.97 10.11
C TYR A 61 -0.14 8.69 9.10
N ALA A 62 -1.11 7.98 8.49
CA ALA A 62 -2.07 8.61 7.59
C ALA A 62 -3.00 9.59 8.31
N LEU A 63 -3.45 9.27 9.53
CA LEU A 63 -4.21 10.20 10.37
C LEU A 63 -3.38 11.45 10.73
N GLN A 64 -2.11 11.26 11.12
CA GLN A 64 -1.22 12.39 11.40
C GLN A 64 -1.00 13.26 10.15
N ALA A 65 -0.90 12.65 8.97
CA ALA A 65 -0.76 13.38 7.70
C ALA A 65 -2.03 14.15 7.31
N ASP A 66 -3.21 13.57 7.54
CA ASP A 66 -4.50 14.13 7.14
C ASP A 66 -5.03 15.16 8.16
N LEU A 67 -4.81 14.95 9.46
CA LEU A 67 -5.43 15.69 10.56
C LEU A 67 -4.44 16.49 11.42
N GLY A 68 -3.14 16.23 11.27
CA GLY A 68 -2.10 16.78 12.15
C GLY A 68 -2.17 16.19 13.56
N ASP A 69 -1.56 16.87 14.53
CA ASP A 69 -1.46 16.39 15.90
C ASP A 69 -2.81 16.05 16.53
N TYR A 70 -2.84 14.90 17.21
CA TYR A 70 -4.00 14.47 17.98
C TYR A 70 -4.35 15.50 19.08
N CYS A 71 -5.63 15.86 19.17
CA CYS A 71 -6.15 16.81 20.16
C CYS A 71 -7.47 16.29 20.73
N GLU A 72 -7.56 16.10 22.05
CA GLU A 72 -8.75 15.52 22.71
C GLU A 72 -10.03 16.33 22.43
N ASP A 73 -9.93 17.66 22.35
CA ASP A 73 -11.08 18.54 22.07
C ASP A 73 -11.64 18.31 20.65
N ARG A 74 -10.78 17.99 19.67
CA ARG A 74 -11.17 17.80 18.26
C ARG A 74 -11.42 16.35 17.88
N HIS A 75 -10.69 15.42 18.49
CA HIS A 75 -10.63 14.01 18.09
C HIS A 75 -11.30 13.13 19.15
N HIS A 76 -12.60 13.33 19.30
CA HIS A 76 -13.47 12.58 20.19
C HIS A 76 -14.51 11.77 19.39
N GLY A 77 -15.03 10.69 20.00
CA GLY A 77 -15.91 9.75 19.29
C GLY A 77 -15.22 9.11 18.09
N GLN A 78 -15.99 8.87 17.02
CA GLN A 78 -15.47 8.36 15.75
C GLN A 78 -15.02 9.54 14.86
N TYR A 79 -13.84 10.09 15.15
CA TYR A 79 -13.30 11.25 14.40
C TYR A 79 -12.67 10.87 13.05
N PHE A 80 -12.65 9.59 12.69
CA PHE A 80 -12.14 9.10 11.41
C PHE A 80 -13.00 7.95 10.87
N ASP A 81 -13.06 7.82 9.54
CA ASP A 81 -13.69 6.67 8.88
C ASP A 81 -12.64 5.58 8.64
N TYR A 82 -12.73 4.47 9.38
CA TYR A 82 -11.77 3.37 9.30
C TYR A 82 -11.63 2.79 7.89
N ASN A 83 -12.65 2.88 7.02
CA ASN A 83 -12.57 2.38 5.64
C ASN A 83 -11.57 3.17 4.77
N LEU A 84 -11.20 4.39 5.18
CA LEU A 84 -10.22 5.22 4.48
C LEU A 84 -8.77 4.97 4.92
N TYR A 85 -8.56 4.17 5.97
CA TYR A 85 -7.26 3.96 6.60
C TYR A 85 -6.87 2.49 6.71
N PHE A 86 -7.84 1.57 6.74
CA PHE A 86 -7.59 0.14 6.88
C PHE A 86 -8.09 -0.66 5.66
N PRO A 87 -7.33 -1.66 5.21
CA PRO A 87 -7.86 -2.69 4.31
C PRO A 87 -9.04 -3.40 4.97
N GLN A 88 -10.07 -3.71 4.19
CA GLN A 88 -11.32 -4.31 4.70
C GLN A 88 -11.07 -5.60 5.50
N TRP A 89 -10.16 -6.45 5.03
CA TRP A 89 -9.85 -7.71 5.71
C TRP A 89 -9.29 -7.50 7.12
N VAL A 90 -8.56 -6.41 7.39
CA VAL A 90 -8.03 -6.09 8.73
C VAL A 90 -9.19 -5.83 9.66
N VAL A 91 -10.13 -4.99 9.22
CA VAL A 91 -11.34 -4.63 9.98
C VAL A 91 -12.20 -5.85 10.25
N GLU A 92 -12.37 -6.75 9.26
CA GLU A 92 -13.09 -8.01 9.43
C GLU A 92 -12.40 -8.97 10.41
N ARG A 93 -11.06 -8.94 10.45
CA ARG A 93 -10.27 -9.81 11.32
C ARG A 93 -10.25 -9.36 12.77
N VAL A 94 -10.00 -8.08 13.04
CA VAL A 94 -9.84 -7.54 14.41
C VAL A 94 -11.12 -6.93 14.97
N GLY A 95 -12.07 -6.56 14.10
CA GLY A 95 -13.33 -5.93 14.45
C GLY A 95 -13.26 -4.40 14.48
N VAL A 96 -14.38 -3.75 14.12
CA VAL A 96 -14.51 -2.29 14.06
C VAL A 96 -14.21 -1.63 15.40
N SER A 97 -14.71 -2.18 16.52
CA SER A 97 -14.46 -1.61 17.85
C SER A 97 -12.97 -1.60 18.18
N TYR A 98 -12.27 -2.70 17.86
CA TYR A 98 -10.83 -2.79 18.11
C TYR A 98 -10.06 -1.72 17.31
N VAL A 99 -10.40 -1.52 16.05
CA VAL A 99 -9.82 -0.45 15.22
C VAL A 99 -10.05 0.94 15.83
N LEU A 100 -11.30 1.23 16.21
CA LEU A 100 -11.67 2.54 16.75
C LEU A 100 -11.04 2.81 18.14
N ASP A 101 -10.83 1.78 18.96
CA ASP A 101 -10.26 1.92 20.30
C ASP A 101 -8.72 2.03 20.27
N HIS A 102 -8.03 1.35 19.35
CA HIS A 102 -6.57 1.24 19.34
C HIS A 102 -5.87 2.22 18.40
N THR A 103 -6.54 2.72 17.36
CA THR A 103 -5.94 3.69 16.44
C THR A 103 -5.68 5.06 17.08
N PRO A 104 -6.58 5.63 17.93
CA PRO A 104 -6.35 6.95 18.51
C PRO A 104 -5.12 7.08 19.42
N PRO A 105 -4.78 6.12 20.30
CA PRO A 105 -3.52 6.13 21.02
C PRO A 105 -2.31 6.18 20.08
N MET A 106 -2.31 5.41 19.00
CA MET A 106 -1.19 5.41 18.04
C MET A 106 -1.10 6.71 17.23
N HIS A 107 -2.23 7.36 16.93
CA HIS A 107 -2.24 8.70 16.35
C HIS A 107 -1.65 9.73 17.33
N ARG A 108 -1.95 9.60 18.63
CA ARG A 108 -1.39 10.44 19.69
C ARG A 108 0.12 10.27 19.84
N ASP A 109 0.65 9.06 19.64
CA ASP A 109 2.09 8.79 19.72
C ASP A 109 2.90 9.48 18.61
N ASN A 110 2.25 9.91 17.53
CA ASN A 110 2.86 10.64 16.41
C ASN A 110 2.95 12.16 16.64
N LEU A 111 2.65 12.65 17.85
CA LEU A 111 2.66 14.07 18.20
C LEU A 111 3.97 14.76 17.78
N GLY A 112 3.83 15.89 17.08
CA GLY A 112 4.95 16.72 16.63
C GLY A 112 5.55 16.27 15.30
N LEU A 113 5.13 15.13 14.73
CA LEU A 113 5.48 14.81 13.35
C LEU A 113 4.79 15.78 12.40
N THR A 114 5.57 16.44 11.56
CA THR A 114 5.01 17.23 10.46
C THR A 114 4.33 16.31 9.45
N GLN A 115 3.42 16.87 8.64
CA GLN A 115 2.77 16.12 7.55
C GLN A 115 3.80 15.45 6.61
N GLY A 116 4.89 16.17 6.28
CA GLY A 116 5.95 15.65 5.43
C GLY A 116 6.72 14.47 6.05
N GLU A 117 6.91 14.47 7.37
CA GLU A 117 7.53 13.37 8.11
C GLU A 117 6.58 12.18 8.25
N ALA A 118 5.29 12.43 8.50
CA ALA A 118 4.26 11.39 8.52
C ALA A 118 4.19 10.65 7.17
N HIS A 119 4.23 11.37 6.05
CA HIS A 119 4.38 10.76 4.72
C HIS A 119 5.64 9.89 4.62
N ALA A 120 6.79 10.37 5.12
CA ALA A 120 8.05 9.63 5.07
C ALA A 120 8.01 8.35 5.90
N GLN A 121 7.38 8.37 7.08
CA GLN A 121 7.21 7.18 7.92
C GLN A 121 6.25 6.18 7.28
N TYR A 122 5.13 6.65 6.73
CA TYR A 122 4.20 5.79 5.99
C TYR A 122 4.91 5.09 4.83
N ILE A 123 5.67 5.83 4.02
CA ILE A 123 6.39 5.25 2.87
C ILE A 123 7.41 4.22 3.32
N ARG A 124 8.15 4.50 4.39
CA ARG A 124 9.11 3.56 4.98
C ARG A 124 8.43 2.26 5.38
N GLU A 125 7.34 2.36 6.12
CA GLU A 125 6.59 1.22 6.65
C GLU A 125 5.96 0.40 5.51
N ALA A 126 5.30 1.06 4.56
CA ALA A 126 4.68 0.40 3.41
C ALA A 126 5.70 -0.18 2.40
N SER A 127 6.99 0.18 2.51
CA SER A 127 8.06 -0.31 1.63
C SER A 127 8.92 -1.41 2.27
N GLN A 128 8.56 -1.89 3.47
CA GLN A 128 9.28 -3.00 4.12
C GLN A 128 9.29 -4.25 3.24
N GLN A 129 10.41 -4.97 3.18
CA GLN A 129 10.61 -6.05 2.21
C GLN A 129 9.60 -7.21 2.35
N GLU A 130 9.21 -7.55 3.58
CA GLU A 130 8.29 -8.65 3.87
C GLU A 130 6.84 -8.36 3.44
N ALA A 131 6.47 -7.08 3.35
CA ALA A 131 5.11 -6.61 3.05
C ALA A 131 5.15 -5.37 2.13
N SER A 132 5.97 -5.43 1.08
CA SER A 132 6.26 -4.28 0.23
C SER A 132 5.07 -3.92 -0.66
N HIS A 133 4.62 -2.67 -0.56
CA HIS A 133 3.54 -2.10 -1.38
C HIS A 133 4.04 -1.24 -2.54
N ASN A 134 5.36 -1.08 -2.66
CA ASN A 134 6.03 -0.35 -3.73
C ASN A 134 6.44 -1.29 -4.88
N LEU A 135 5.49 -2.12 -5.32
CA LEU A 135 5.68 -3.16 -6.34
C LEU A 135 4.61 -3.02 -7.44
N HIS A 136 4.96 -3.37 -8.67
CA HIS A 136 3.96 -3.66 -9.70
C HIS A 136 3.66 -5.15 -9.70
N LEU A 137 2.41 -5.52 -9.43
CA LEU A 137 2.00 -6.92 -9.30
C LEU A 137 1.26 -7.39 -10.55
N TYR A 138 1.70 -8.52 -11.10
CA TYR A 138 1.08 -9.17 -12.25
C TYR A 138 0.77 -10.61 -11.92
N ARG A 139 -0.50 -11.00 -12.04
CA ARG A 139 -0.93 -12.39 -11.88
C ARG A 139 -0.69 -13.15 -13.17
N LEU A 140 0.11 -14.21 -13.10
CA LEU A 140 0.48 -15.03 -14.24
C LEU A 140 0.09 -16.50 -14.03
N ARG A 141 0.03 -17.22 -15.14
CA ARG A 141 -0.18 -18.67 -15.21
C ARG A 141 1.14 -19.34 -15.54
N TYR A 142 1.40 -20.54 -15.00
CA TYR A 142 2.58 -21.30 -15.40
C TYR A 142 2.50 -21.71 -16.86
N LYS A 143 1.32 -22.16 -17.30
CA LYS A 143 1.04 -22.50 -18.69
C LYS A 143 -0.14 -21.69 -19.21
N LYS A 144 -0.11 -21.38 -20.52
CA LYS A 144 -1.17 -20.62 -21.19
C LYS A 144 -2.57 -21.22 -21.00
N HIS A 145 -2.65 -22.55 -20.91
CA HIS A 145 -3.91 -23.30 -20.79
C HIS A 145 -4.38 -23.50 -19.35
N ASP A 146 -3.62 -23.07 -18.35
CA ASP A 146 -4.06 -23.21 -16.97
C ASP A 146 -5.33 -22.37 -16.73
N PRO A 147 -6.31 -22.89 -15.98
CA PRO A 147 -7.60 -22.23 -15.82
C PRO A 147 -7.49 -20.94 -15.01
N THR A 148 -6.57 -20.88 -14.05
CA THR A 148 -6.39 -19.76 -13.13
C THR A 148 -4.92 -19.34 -13.03
N PRO A 149 -4.64 -18.05 -12.76
CA PRO A 149 -3.31 -17.62 -12.34
C PRO A 149 -2.89 -18.36 -11.07
N GLN A 150 -1.63 -18.78 -11.02
CA GLN A 150 -1.07 -19.55 -9.91
C GLN A 150 0.13 -18.84 -9.26
N VAL A 151 0.70 -17.84 -9.95
CA VAL A 151 1.84 -17.08 -9.47
C VAL A 151 1.60 -15.59 -9.61
N VAL A 152 2.21 -14.82 -8.73
CA VAL A 152 2.27 -13.36 -8.80
C VAL A 152 3.71 -12.97 -9.08
N THR A 153 3.93 -12.26 -10.17
CA THR A 153 5.22 -11.61 -10.45
C THR A 153 5.15 -10.18 -9.96
N ALA A 154 6.04 -9.83 -9.03
CA ALA A 154 6.26 -8.47 -8.59
C ALA A 154 7.47 -7.88 -9.31
N ILE A 155 7.29 -6.71 -9.90
CA ILE A 155 8.36 -5.91 -10.49
C ILE A 155 8.67 -4.77 -9.54
N CYS A 156 9.95 -4.68 -9.13
CA CYS A 156 10.41 -3.66 -8.19
C CYS A 156 11.74 -3.06 -8.62
N ALA A 157 12.20 -2.05 -7.88
CA ALA A 157 13.46 -1.38 -8.15
C ALA A 157 14.68 -2.33 -8.14
N ARG A 158 14.62 -3.43 -7.36
CA ARG A 158 15.71 -4.42 -7.26
C ARG A 158 15.70 -5.47 -8.37
N GLY A 159 14.52 -5.81 -8.90
CA GLY A 159 14.37 -6.97 -9.76
C GLY A 159 12.93 -7.47 -9.93
N LEU A 160 12.83 -8.77 -10.17
CA LEU A 160 11.60 -9.54 -10.27
C LEU A 160 11.51 -10.52 -9.11
N ASP A 161 10.41 -10.47 -8.37
CA ASP A 161 10.10 -11.45 -7.33
C ASP A 161 8.89 -12.28 -7.79
N ILE A 162 8.97 -13.61 -7.72
CA ILE A 162 7.87 -14.52 -8.07
C ILE A 162 7.34 -15.16 -6.81
N TYR A 163 6.05 -15.00 -6.58
CA TYR A 163 5.33 -15.53 -5.44
C TYR A 163 4.32 -16.59 -5.85
N GLU A 164 4.19 -17.62 -5.02
CA GLU A 164 3.00 -18.47 -4.99
C GLU A 164 1.94 -17.74 -4.18
N GLU A 165 0.75 -17.55 -4.76
CA GLU A 165 -0.38 -16.90 -4.08
C GLU A 165 -1.39 -17.97 -3.68
N GLU A 166 -1.62 -18.11 -2.38
CA GLU A 166 -2.62 -19.01 -1.83
C GLU A 166 -3.79 -18.18 -1.29
N SER A 167 -5.00 -18.50 -1.74
CA SER A 167 -6.20 -17.80 -1.31
C SER A 167 -6.59 -18.23 0.10
N GLY A 168 -6.41 -17.34 1.07
CA GLY A 168 -6.95 -17.50 2.42
C GLY A 168 -8.37 -16.95 2.54
N PRO A 169 -9.05 -17.21 3.68
CA PRO A 169 -10.43 -16.79 3.91
C PRO A 169 -10.63 -15.28 4.04
N LEU A 170 -9.61 -14.54 4.51
CA LEU A 170 -9.66 -13.08 4.71
C LEU A 170 -8.67 -12.34 3.82
N GLN A 171 -7.46 -12.89 3.65
CA GLN A 171 -6.44 -12.35 2.76
C GLN A 171 -5.74 -13.49 2.01
N SER A 172 -5.22 -13.18 0.83
CA SER A 172 -4.25 -14.07 0.18
C SER A 172 -2.94 -14.07 0.95
N THR A 173 -2.29 -15.21 1.05
CA THR A 173 -0.89 -15.29 1.47
C THR A 173 -0.01 -15.38 0.24
N ARG A 174 1.22 -14.87 0.35
CA ARG A 174 2.21 -14.97 -0.71
C ARG A 174 3.49 -15.55 -0.16
N LYS A 175 3.97 -16.62 -0.80
CA LYS A 175 5.25 -17.24 -0.49
C LYS A 175 6.21 -16.95 -1.62
N LEU A 176 7.33 -16.30 -1.31
CA LEU A 176 8.39 -16.05 -2.30
C LEU A 176 8.96 -17.40 -2.78
N ILE A 177 8.86 -17.64 -4.09
CA ILE A 177 9.43 -18.82 -4.76
C ILE A 177 10.85 -18.51 -5.20
N CYS A 178 11.04 -17.38 -5.88
CA CYS A 178 12.34 -16.96 -6.40
C CYS A 178 12.40 -15.44 -6.60
N ALA A 179 13.63 -14.92 -6.57
CA ALA A 179 13.94 -13.52 -6.80
C ALA A 179 15.07 -13.41 -7.83
N PHE A 180 14.92 -12.51 -8.80
CA PHE A 180 15.88 -12.24 -9.86
C PHE A 180 16.28 -10.78 -9.81
N ASN A 181 17.53 -10.49 -9.48
CA ASN A 181 18.04 -9.12 -9.48
C ASN A 181 18.23 -8.61 -10.90
N TRP A 182 18.00 -7.32 -11.15
CA TRP A 182 18.22 -6.73 -12.47
C TRP A 182 19.63 -7.00 -13.03
N SER A 183 20.65 -7.01 -12.16
CA SER A 183 22.04 -7.32 -12.54
C SER A 183 22.26 -8.73 -13.09
N THR A 184 21.36 -9.69 -12.81
CA THR A 184 21.49 -11.07 -13.29
C THR A 184 20.62 -11.36 -14.51
N ILE A 185 19.76 -10.42 -14.92
CA ILE A 185 18.83 -10.58 -16.04
C ILE A 185 19.49 -10.03 -17.32
N GLY A 186 19.83 -10.92 -18.25
CA GLY A 186 20.45 -10.52 -19.53
C GLY A 186 19.46 -9.96 -20.56
N LYS A 187 18.23 -10.48 -20.62
CA LYS A 187 17.19 -10.05 -21.57
C LYS A 187 15.80 -10.41 -21.04
N LEU A 188 14.84 -9.50 -21.25
CA LEU A 188 13.40 -9.76 -21.11
C LEU A 188 12.71 -9.55 -22.44
N SER A 189 11.88 -10.49 -22.85
CA SER A 189 11.06 -10.39 -24.06
C SER A 189 9.82 -11.29 -23.93
N PHE A 190 8.73 -10.89 -24.58
CA PHE A 190 7.51 -11.68 -24.72
C PHE A 190 7.11 -11.72 -26.20
N GLU A 191 6.44 -12.79 -26.62
CA GLU A 191 5.89 -13.00 -27.97
C GLU A 191 4.37 -12.91 -27.96
#